data_AF-A0A3D3XGA6-F1
#
_entry.id   AF-A0A3D3XGA6-F1
#
_cell.length_a   1.000
_cell.length_b   1.000
_cell.length_c   1.000
_cell.angle_alpha   90.00
_cell.angle_beta   90.00
_cell.angle_gamma   90.00
#
_symmetry.space_group_name_H-M   'P 1'
#
loop_
_entity.id
_entity.type
_entity.pdbx_description
1 polymer ?
#
loop_
_entity_poly.entity_id
_entity_poly.type
_entity_poly.pdbx_seq_one_letter_code
_entity_poly.pdbx_strand_id
1 'polypeptide(L)'
;MQTYNLRGFKRPSIFLGQIFKKQFVTYCLFFFFSVSGITTCFDRCLAKDANPLKVFLLVGQSNMQGHAHIRTFEHIAMDPETLPLLREMWDEEKQPRICDKVWISYLSTSGVKQGQLSVGFGASEDKIGPEYTFGICMQKHLKQPILIIKTAWGGKSLHTDFRSPSAGPYLFTEQQIEGFAKQGKDLKQIKAERARMTGLHYRLMIGHVERVLQNIKSVYPDYNEQHGYELAGMVWFQGWNDMVDRGAYPDRDRPGGYDRYSEALGHFIRDVRRDLSAPDLPFVIGVIGVGGPVKNYGAAQKRYAGIHQYFRSAMAAPATWPEFDGNVSSVLTENYWDMELTALRARDAELNQKMKQLVSNGNLQKKEQQSMREKLRAEMFTKRELETLQKGVSNQEYHYLGSAKIMAQIGRGFAESMAQLMGPSSN
;
A
#
# COMPACT_ATOMS: atom_id res chain seq x y z
N MET A 1 -2.58 12.57 -38.08
CA MET A 1 -4.04 12.32 -38.16
C MET A 1 -4.47 11.79 -36.80
N GLN A 2 -5.31 12.42 -35.98
CA GLN A 2 -6.24 13.54 -36.13
C GLN A 2 -5.91 14.65 -35.13
N THR A 3 -6.01 15.89 -35.58
CA THR A 3 -5.82 17.12 -34.80
C THR A 3 -7.18 17.66 -34.35
N TYR A 4 -7.39 17.85 -33.05
CA TYR A 4 -8.51 18.64 -32.54
C TYR A 4 -8.06 20.09 -32.30
N ASN A 5 -8.78 20.97 -32.99
CA ASN A 5 -8.55 22.41 -33.09
C ASN A 5 -9.59 23.10 -32.20
N LEU A 6 -9.15 23.89 -31.22
CA LEU A 6 -10.03 24.78 -30.46
C LEU A 6 -9.41 26.18 -30.43
N ARG A 7 -9.86 27.00 -31.38
CA ARG A 7 -9.68 28.45 -31.36
C ARG A 7 -10.83 29.09 -30.61
N GLY A 8 -10.47 30.02 -29.72
CA GLY A 8 -11.16 31.30 -29.58
C GLY A 8 -12.22 31.39 -28.50
N PHE A 9 -11.90 32.08 -27.41
CA PHE A 9 -12.79 33.12 -26.89
C PHE A 9 -11.96 34.29 -26.35
N LYS A 10 -12.35 35.49 -26.81
CA LYS A 10 -11.71 36.78 -26.57
C LYS A 10 -12.00 37.28 -25.14
N ARG A 11 -11.00 37.97 -24.56
CA ARG A 11 -11.19 38.90 -23.44
C ARG A 11 -12.07 40.08 -23.86
N PRO A 12 -12.70 40.73 -22.88
CA PRO A 12 -12.67 42.19 -22.83
C PRO A 12 -12.09 42.70 -21.52
N SER A 13 -11.32 43.77 -21.66
CA SER A 13 -10.75 44.61 -20.63
C SER A 13 -11.65 45.84 -20.36
N ILE A 14 -11.30 46.55 -19.28
CA ILE A 14 -11.56 47.97 -18.97
C ILE A 14 -12.86 48.25 -18.16
N PHE A 15 -12.75 48.66 -16.89
CA PHE A 15 -12.83 50.08 -16.48
C PHE A 15 -12.50 50.32 -15.00
N LEU A 16 -11.73 51.40 -14.78
CA LEU A 16 -11.45 52.07 -13.51
C LEU A 16 -12.73 52.64 -12.87
N GLY A 17 -12.76 52.68 -11.54
CA GLY A 17 -13.71 53.47 -10.78
C GLY A 17 -13.31 53.55 -9.31
N GLN A 18 -12.63 54.64 -8.96
CA GLN A 18 -12.12 54.98 -7.64
C GLN A 18 -13.16 55.86 -6.92
N ILE A 19 -13.05 55.97 -5.58
CA ILE A 19 -13.57 57.04 -4.68
C ILE A 19 -14.96 56.80 -4.04
N PHE A 20 -15.02 56.54 -2.73
CA PHE A 20 -15.32 57.56 -1.70
C PHE A 20 -15.18 57.00 -0.26
N LYS A 21 -14.40 57.72 0.54
CA LYS A 21 -14.38 57.69 2.01
C LYS A 21 -15.73 58.15 2.55
N LYS A 22 -16.17 57.59 3.69
CA LYS A 22 -16.59 58.39 4.85
C LYS A 22 -16.63 57.56 6.14
N GLN A 23 -15.78 57.98 7.07
CA GLN A 23 -15.87 57.69 8.50
C GLN A 23 -17.16 58.32 9.06
N PHE A 24 -17.79 57.66 10.02
CA PHE A 24 -18.54 58.33 11.08
C PHE A 24 -18.21 57.67 12.42
N VAL A 25 -17.98 58.53 13.40
CA VAL A 25 -17.37 58.30 14.70
C VAL A 25 -18.38 58.82 15.74
N THR A 26 -18.78 57.94 16.66
CA THR A 26 -19.24 58.19 18.07
C THR A 26 -20.61 58.90 18.24
N TYR A 27 -21.47 58.68 19.25
CA TYR A 27 -21.28 58.42 20.70
C TYR A 27 -22.52 57.81 21.40
N CYS A 28 -22.26 57.00 22.46
CA CYS A 28 -23.01 56.74 23.70
C CYS A 28 -24.53 56.46 23.73
N LEU A 29 -24.90 55.35 24.39
CA LEU A 29 -25.63 55.42 25.67
C LEU A 29 -25.57 54.08 26.43
N PHE A 30 -25.12 54.16 27.68
CA PHE A 30 -25.17 53.10 28.68
C PHE A 30 -26.62 52.79 29.05
N PHE A 31 -27.02 51.51 28.99
CA PHE A 31 -28.16 51.01 29.74
C PHE A 31 -27.75 49.76 30.50
N PHE A 32 -27.62 49.92 31.81
CA PHE A 32 -27.62 48.83 32.78
C PHE A 32 -29.04 48.27 32.87
N PHE A 33 -29.23 47.00 32.52
CA PHE A 33 -30.28 46.16 33.09
C PHE A 33 -29.70 44.79 33.39
N SER A 34 -29.43 44.57 34.67
CA SER A 34 -29.48 43.25 35.26
C SER A 34 -30.92 42.75 35.20
N VAL A 35 -31.12 41.48 34.84
CA VAL A 35 -32.08 40.55 35.48
C VAL A 35 -32.07 39.21 34.72
N SER A 36 -31.78 38.18 35.51
CA SER A 36 -32.07 36.74 35.31
C SER A 36 -31.41 36.00 34.14
N GLY A 37 -30.30 35.36 34.47
CA GLY A 37 -29.88 34.13 33.81
C GLY A 37 -30.92 33.04 33.99
N ILE A 38 -31.62 32.72 32.91
CA ILE A 38 -32.15 31.38 32.66
C ILE A 38 -31.06 30.68 31.86
N THR A 39 -30.13 30.09 32.59
CA THR A 39 -29.21 29.09 32.08
C THR A 39 -30.08 27.95 31.56
N THR A 40 -30.23 27.84 30.24
CA THR A 40 -30.76 26.65 29.56
C THR A 40 -29.80 25.50 29.82
N CYS A 41 -30.01 24.87 30.96
CA CYS A 41 -29.34 23.69 31.42
C CYS A 41 -30.16 22.48 30.93
N PHE A 42 -29.47 21.59 30.23
CA PHE A 42 -29.82 20.20 30.00
C PHE A 42 -30.88 19.88 28.93
N ASP A 43 -30.49 20.08 27.67
CA ASP A 43 -30.50 18.96 26.70
C ASP A 43 -29.06 18.58 26.35
N ARG A 44 -28.26 18.35 27.39
CA ARG A 44 -27.10 17.45 27.31
C ARG A 44 -27.64 16.05 27.51
N CYS A 45 -28.48 15.62 26.56
CA CYS A 45 -28.75 14.20 26.39
C CYS A 45 -27.39 13.57 26.18
N LEU A 46 -27.02 12.67 27.09
CA LEU A 46 -25.75 11.98 27.14
C LEU A 46 -25.37 11.49 25.74
N ALA A 47 -24.51 12.24 25.04
CA ALA A 47 -23.82 11.75 23.87
C ALA A 47 -22.83 10.71 24.39
N LYS A 48 -23.32 9.47 24.48
CA LYS A 48 -22.53 8.26 24.68
C LYS A 48 -21.32 8.37 23.75
N ASP A 49 -20.12 8.43 24.33
CA ASP A 49 -18.85 8.82 23.70
C ASP A 49 -18.78 8.53 22.20
N ALA A 50 -19.03 9.56 21.40
CA ALA A 50 -19.11 9.40 19.98
C ALA A 50 -17.76 9.72 19.35
N ASN A 51 -16.95 8.67 19.23
CA ASN A 51 -15.58 8.74 18.74
C ASN A 51 -15.50 9.29 17.30
N PRO A 52 -14.45 10.06 16.96
CA PRO A 52 -14.20 10.50 15.60
C PRO A 52 -13.98 9.30 14.65
N LEU A 53 -14.28 9.50 13.36
CA LEU A 53 -13.95 8.51 12.34
C LEU A 53 -12.42 8.35 12.22
N LYS A 54 -11.90 7.14 12.43
CA LYS A 54 -10.47 6.86 12.23
C LYS A 54 -10.18 6.62 10.74
N VAL A 55 -9.29 7.42 10.18
CA VAL A 55 -8.93 7.35 8.76
C VAL A 55 -7.51 6.79 8.61
N PHE A 56 -7.36 5.67 7.89
CA PHE A 56 -6.07 5.07 7.58
C PHE A 56 -5.74 5.18 6.11
N LEU A 57 -4.48 5.53 5.81
CA LEU A 57 -3.97 5.62 4.44
C LEU A 57 -3.19 4.35 4.09
N LEU A 58 -3.61 3.61 3.07
CA LEU A 58 -2.92 2.40 2.62
C LEU A 58 -2.34 2.63 1.22
N VAL A 59 -1.02 2.80 1.14
CA VAL A 59 -0.36 3.29 -0.07
C VAL A 59 0.77 2.39 -0.50
N GLY A 60 0.88 2.17 -1.81
CA GLY A 60 2.05 1.50 -2.35
C GLY A 60 1.91 1.07 -3.79
N GLN A 61 2.54 -0.06 -4.13
CA GLN A 61 2.50 -0.64 -5.48
C GLN A 61 1.63 -1.91 -5.54
N SER A 62 1.87 -2.81 -6.50
CA SER A 62 1.13 -4.07 -6.68
C SER A 62 0.97 -4.94 -5.40
N ASN A 63 1.94 -4.96 -4.49
CA ASN A 63 1.78 -5.71 -3.23
C ASN A 63 0.79 -5.05 -2.25
N MET A 64 0.68 -3.71 -2.26
CA MET A 64 -0.43 -3.00 -1.60
C MET A 64 -1.73 -3.14 -2.41
N GLN A 65 -1.68 -3.16 -3.76
CA GLN A 65 -2.87 -3.41 -4.57
C GLN A 65 -3.51 -4.73 -4.18
N GLY A 66 -2.70 -5.78 -4.01
CA GLY A 66 -3.16 -7.06 -3.51
C GLY A 66 -3.39 -8.06 -4.62
N HIS A 67 -2.50 -9.05 -4.70
CA HIS A 67 -2.57 -10.10 -5.72
C HIS A 67 -2.92 -11.48 -5.15
N ALA A 68 -3.27 -11.55 -3.86
CA ALA A 68 -3.65 -12.80 -3.22
C ALA A 68 -5.08 -13.18 -3.60
N HIS A 69 -5.24 -14.33 -4.23
CA HIS A 69 -6.54 -14.75 -4.73
C HIS A 69 -7.33 -15.49 -3.64
N ILE A 70 -8.64 -15.26 -3.54
CA ILE A 70 -9.51 -15.84 -2.49
C ILE A 70 -9.49 -17.38 -2.44
N ARG A 71 -9.37 -18.06 -3.58
CA ARG A 71 -9.14 -19.53 -3.65
C ARG A 71 -7.98 -20.04 -2.80
N THR A 72 -7.04 -19.17 -2.42
CA THR A 72 -5.91 -19.54 -1.57
C THR A 72 -6.20 -19.43 -0.06
N PHE A 73 -7.43 -19.06 0.33
CA PHE A 73 -7.85 -19.01 1.74
C PHE A 73 -7.77 -20.38 2.40
N GLU A 74 -8.02 -21.45 1.66
CA GLU A 74 -7.89 -22.82 2.18
C GLU A 74 -6.47 -23.11 2.69
N HIS A 75 -5.43 -22.54 2.07
CA HIS A 75 -4.05 -22.68 2.54
C HIS A 75 -3.79 -22.01 3.89
N ILE A 76 -4.61 -21.03 4.29
CA ILE A 76 -4.56 -20.43 5.63
C ILE A 76 -5.02 -21.46 6.69
N ALA A 77 -6.01 -22.30 6.37
CA ALA A 77 -6.54 -23.32 7.27
C ALA A 77 -5.58 -24.52 7.45
N MET A 78 -4.66 -24.68 6.50
CA MET A 78 -3.71 -25.79 6.45
C MET A 78 -2.57 -25.67 7.47
N ASP A 79 -2.48 -24.54 8.16
CA ASP A 79 -1.52 -24.23 9.21
C ASP A 79 -2.26 -23.80 10.50
N PRO A 80 -2.11 -24.56 11.61
CA PRO A 80 -2.75 -24.23 12.89
C PRO A 80 -2.48 -22.81 13.39
N GLU A 81 -1.30 -22.24 13.10
CA GLU A 81 -0.91 -20.89 13.55
C GLU A 81 -1.68 -19.79 12.83
N THR A 82 -2.11 -20.04 11.58
CA THR A 82 -2.88 -19.07 10.80
C THR A 82 -4.38 -19.33 10.84
N LEU A 83 -4.83 -20.46 11.40
CA LEU A 83 -6.24 -20.78 11.54
C LEU A 83 -7.05 -19.73 12.33
N PRO A 84 -6.55 -19.14 13.44
CA PRO A 84 -7.27 -18.07 14.13
C PRO A 84 -7.52 -16.85 13.23
N LEU A 85 -6.55 -16.50 12.37
CA LEU A 85 -6.70 -15.38 11.45
C LEU A 85 -7.78 -15.67 10.39
N LEU A 86 -7.84 -16.90 9.88
CA LEU A 86 -8.88 -17.29 8.93
C LEU A 86 -10.30 -17.21 9.54
N ARG A 87 -10.45 -17.56 10.83
CA ARG A 87 -11.73 -17.45 11.53
C ARG A 87 -12.25 -16.01 11.59
N GLU A 88 -11.35 -15.04 11.72
CA GLU A 88 -11.71 -13.61 11.67
C GLU A 88 -12.06 -13.16 10.24
N MET A 89 -11.48 -13.79 9.22
CA MET A 89 -11.75 -13.50 7.80
C MET A 89 -13.06 -14.08 7.27
N TRP A 90 -13.69 -14.99 8.03
CA TRP A 90 -14.95 -15.62 7.69
C TRP A 90 -16.11 -15.08 8.53
N ASP A 91 -17.30 -15.04 7.92
CA ASP A 91 -18.57 -14.88 8.62
C ASP A 91 -19.08 -16.23 9.19
N GLU A 92 -20.31 -16.23 9.70
CA GLU A 92 -20.95 -17.41 10.30
C GLU A 92 -21.19 -18.52 9.27
N GLU A 93 -21.40 -18.15 8.00
CA GLU A 93 -21.59 -19.03 6.84
C GLU A 93 -20.27 -19.46 6.16
N LYS A 94 -19.12 -19.10 6.76
CA LYS A 94 -17.77 -19.36 6.21
C LYS A 94 -17.52 -18.73 4.84
N GLN A 95 -18.19 -17.62 4.54
CA GLN A 95 -17.90 -16.75 3.41
C GLN A 95 -16.93 -15.63 3.83
N PRO A 96 -16.22 -14.99 2.88
CA PRO A 96 -15.37 -13.86 3.23
C PRO A 96 -16.19 -12.73 3.89
N ARG A 97 -15.80 -12.39 5.12
CA ARG A 97 -16.42 -11.35 5.95
C ARG A 97 -16.52 -10.00 5.22
N ILE A 98 -17.65 -9.34 5.42
CA ILE A 98 -17.82 -7.91 5.18
C ILE A 98 -17.66 -7.21 6.53
N CYS A 99 -16.79 -6.21 6.62
CA CYS A 99 -16.56 -5.48 7.86
C CYS A 99 -17.72 -4.52 8.16
N ASP A 100 -18.25 -4.59 9.39
CA ASP A 100 -19.41 -3.81 9.82
C ASP A 100 -19.15 -2.29 9.86
N LYS A 101 -17.96 -1.90 10.33
CA LYS A 101 -17.60 -0.50 10.65
C LYS A 101 -16.47 0.04 9.79
N VAL A 102 -15.99 -0.71 8.80
CA VAL A 102 -14.87 -0.32 7.93
C VAL A 102 -15.37 -0.07 6.52
N TRP A 103 -15.24 1.17 6.06
CA TRP A 103 -15.43 1.53 4.66
C TRP A 103 -14.08 1.80 3.99
N ILE A 104 -14.03 1.67 2.67
CA ILE A 104 -12.82 1.91 1.89
C ILE A 104 -13.12 2.73 0.64
N SER A 105 -12.22 3.67 0.33
CA SER A 105 -12.09 4.29 -0.99
C SER A 105 -10.75 3.91 -1.59
N TYR A 106 -10.76 3.17 -2.69
CA TYR A 106 -9.57 2.68 -3.36
C TYR A 106 -9.41 3.30 -4.75
N LEU A 107 -8.38 4.13 -4.93
CA LEU A 107 -7.95 4.59 -6.26
C LEU A 107 -6.87 3.66 -6.83
N SER A 108 -7.19 3.09 -8.00
CA SER A 108 -6.33 2.18 -8.76
C SER A 108 -6.14 2.65 -10.21
N THR A 109 -5.48 1.83 -11.04
CA THR A 109 -5.45 2.05 -12.50
C THR A 109 -6.83 1.96 -13.15
N SER A 110 -7.78 1.25 -12.55
CA SER A 110 -9.13 1.05 -13.07
C SER A 110 -10.11 2.14 -12.61
N GLY A 111 -9.63 3.16 -11.91
CA GLY A 111 -10.45 4.20 -11.30
C GLY A 111 -10.67 4.01 -9.80
N VAL A 112 -11.68 4.71 -9.28
CA VAL A 112 -12.06 4.66 -7.86
C VAL A 112 -13.08 3.57 -7.63
N LYS A 113 -12.86 2.73 -6.61
CA LYS A 113 -13.82 1.78 -6.08
C LYS A 113 -14.09 2.08 -4.61
N GLN A 114 -15.35 2.06 -4.20
CA GLN A 114 -15.79 2.38 -2.84
C GLN A 114 -16.79 1.35 -2.34
N GLY A 115 -16.80 1.10 -1.02
CA GLY A 115 -17.70 0.12 -0.41
C GLY A 115 -17.30 -0.27 1.01
N GLN A 116 -18.14 -1.09 1.67
CA GLN A 116 -17.74 -1.74 2.92
C GLN A 116 -16.55 -2.63 2.63
N LEU A 117 -15.57 -2.61 3.52
CA LEU A 117 -14.38 -3.42 3.36
C LEU A 117 -14.78 -4.90 3.35
N SER A 118 -14.41 -5.57 2.28
CA SER A 118 -14.61 -6.99 2.04
C SER A 118 -13.53 -7.45 1.05
N VAL A 119 -13.63 -8.68 0.54
CA VAL A 119 -12.82 -9.09 -0.62
C VAL A 119 -13.13 -8.23 -1.85
N GLY A 120 -12.20 -8.17 -2.80
CA GLY A 120 -12.39 -7.44 -4.06
C GLY A 120 -11.89 -6.00 -4.08
N PHE A 121 -11.27 -5.54 -3.00
CA PHE A 121 -10.43 -4.32 -3.02
C PHE A 121 -8.96 -4.62 -3.36
N GLY A 122 -8.68 -5.84 -3.84
CA GLY A 122 -7.41 -6.25 -4.43
C GLY A 122 -7.20 -5.72 -5.86
N ALA A 123 -6.26 -6.33 -6.58
CA ALA A 123 -6.02 -6.05 -8.01
C ALA A 123 -7.18 -6.50 -8.94
N SER A 124 -8.13 -7.28 -8.42
CA SER A 124 -9.39 -7.68 -9.05
C SER A 124 -10.40 -8.11 -7.98
N GLU A 125 -11.66 -8.29 -8.37
CA GLU A 125 -12.79 -8.63 -7.47
C GLU A 125 -12.58 -9.92 -6.65
N ASP A 126 -11.78 -10.85 -7.16
CA ASP A 126 -11.42 -12.14 -6.57
C ASP A 126 -10.11 -12.10 -5.76
N LYS A 127 -9.57 -10.91 -5.48
CA LYS A 127 -8.28 -10.72 -4.81
C LYS A 127 -8.38 -9.80 -3.61
N ILE A 128 -7.42 -9.98 -2.71
CA ILE A 128 -7.17 -9.13 -1.55
C ILE A 128 -5.72 -8.64 -1.57
N GLY A 129 -5.52 -7.46 -1.00
CA GLY A 129 -4.23 -7.02 -0.49
C GLY A 129 -4.21 -7.04 1.04
N PRO A 130 -3.25 -6.33 1.65
CA PRO A 130 -3.16 -6.26 3.10
C PRO A 130 -4.31 -5.46 3.71
N GLU A 131 -5.07 -4.68 2.92
CA GLU A 131 -6.19 -3.87 3.40
C GLU A 131 -7.26 -4.71 4.10
N TYR A 132 -7.50 -5.93 3.61
CA TYR A 132 -8.60 -6.75 4.08
C TYR A 132 -8.38 -7.17 5.55
N THR A 133 -7.25 -7.81 5.84
CA THR A 133 -6.94 -8.21 7.22
C THR A 133 -6.49 -7.03 8.08
N PHE A 134 -5.90 -5.98 7.50
CA PHE A 134 -5.66 -4.74 8.24
C PHE A 134 -6.96 -4.20 8.82
N GLY A 135 -8.00 -4.04 8.00
CA GLY A 135 -9.28 -3.50 8.46
C GLY A 135 -10.01 -4.41 9.44
N ILE A 136 -9.99 -5.74 9.22
CA ILE A 136 -10.54 -6.72 10.18
C ILE A 136 -9.87 -6.57 11.56
N CYS A 137 -8.54 -6.54 11.59
CA CYS A 137 -7.78 -6.43 12.84
C CYS A 137 -7.99 -5.06 13.51
N MET A 138 -7.97 -3.96 12.75
CA MET A 138 -8.19 -2.62 13.29
C MET A 138 -9.62 -2.42 13.80
N GLN A 139 -10.64 -2.97 13.13
CA GLN A 139 -12.02 -2.95 13.63
C GLN A 139 -12.12 -3.65 14.99
N LYS A 140 -11.50 -4.82 15.12
CA LYS A 140 -11.49 -5.58 16.38
C LYS A 140 -10.76 -4.83 17.50
N HIS A 141 -9.64 -4.17 17.16
CA HIS A 141 -8.85 -3.41 18.11
C HIS A 141 -9.57 -2.14 18.59
N LEU A 142 -10.04 -1.30 17.67
CA LEU A 142 -10.56 0.03 17.98
C LEU A 142 -12.04 0.02 18.37
N LYS A 143 -12.84 -0.90 17.81
CA LYS A 143 -14.31 -0.93 17.95
C LYS A 143 -15.03 0.37 17.52
N GLN A 144 -14.33 1.22 16.79
CA GLN A 144 -14.76 2.53 16.28
C GLN A 144 -15.06 2.48 14.76
N PRO A 145 -15.77 3.47 14.20
CA PRO A 145 -15.88 3.62 12.75
C PRO A 145 -14.51 3.87 12.11
N ILE A 146 -14.23 3.21 10.99
CA ILE A 146 -12.97 3.29 10.26
C ILE A 146 -13.21 3.57 8.78
N LEU A 147 -12.42 4.47 8.20
CA LEU A 147 -12.30 4.67 6.76
C LEU A 147 -10.87 4.35 6.31
N ILE A 148 -10.74 3.47 5.33
CA ILE A 148 -9.47 3.23 4.63
C ILE A 148 -9.48 4.04 3.33
N ILE A 149 -8.46 4.87 3.14
CA ILE A 149 -8.18 5.50 1.84
C ILE A 149 -6.97 4.79 1.25
N LYS A 150 -7.21 4.01 0.20
CA LYS A 150 -6.19 3.19 -0.46
C LYS A 150 -5.78 3.82 -1.78
N THR A 151 -4.48 3.91 -2.04
CA THR A 151 -3.95 4.32 -3.35
C THR A 151 -2.79 3.41 -3.72
N ALA A 152 -2.98 2.59 -4.76
CA ALA A 152 -1.96 1.61 -5.11
C ALA A 152 -1.96 1.27 -6.60
N TRP A 153 -0.76 1.24 -7.19
CA TRP A 153 -0.54 1.03 -8.61
C TRP A 153 0.67 0.13 -8.88
N GLY A 154 0.51 -0.88 -9.72
CA GLY A 154 1.61 -1.74 -10.17
C GLY A 154 2.68 -0.96 -10.95
N GLY A 155 3.93 -1.41 -10.85
CA GLY A 155 5.04 -0.87 -11.65
C GLY A 155 5.50 0.54 -11.24
N LYS A 156 5.14 1.02 -10.04
CA LYS A 156 5.54 2.34 -9.53
C LYS A 156 6.72 2.26 -8.56
N SER A 157 7.54 3.30 -8.59
CA SER A 157 8.73 3.43 -7.74
C SER A 157 8.69 4.64 -6.81
N LEU A 158 9.44 4.59 -5.72
CA LEU A 158 9.68 5.76 -4.86
C LEU A 158 10.64 6.73 -5.54
N HIS A 159 11.66 6.22 -6.24
CA HIS A 159 12.64 7.08 -6.90
C HIS A 159 12.02 7.99 -7.98
N THR A 160 10.88 7.63 -8.60
CA THR A 160 10.20 8.47 -9.61
C THR A 160 8.76 8.78 -9.24
N ASP A 161 7.89 7.76 -9.20
CA ASP A 161 6.43 7.97 -9.23
C ASP A 161 5.89 8.60 -7.94
N PHE A 162 6.38 8.11 -6.80
CA PHE A 162 6.04 8.61 -5.47
C PHE A 162 7.08 9.59 -4.91
N ARG A 163 8.05 10.02 -5.74
CA ARG A 163 9.07 10.98 -5.32
C ARG A 163 8.38 12.28 -4.88
N SER A 164 8.47 12.58 -3.60
CA SER A 164 7.79 13.71 -2.99
C SER A 164 8.55 15.03 -3.27
N PRO A 165 7.89 16.20 -3.15
CA PRO A 165 8.47 17.48 -3.52
C PRO A 165 9.84 17.79 -2.90
N SER A 166 10.01 17.56 -1.59
CA SER A 166 11.26 17.89 -0.87
C SER A 166 12.42 16.95 -1.20
N ALA A 167 12.16 15.79 -1.81
CA ALA A 167 13.21 14.92 -2.36
C ALA A 167 13.85 15.53 -3.62
N GLY A 168 13.28 16.59 -4.20
CA GLY A 168 13.78 17.21 -5.44
C GLY A 168 13.52 16.36 -6.69
N PRO A 169 14.09 16.73 -7.85
CA PRO A 169 13.88 16.00 -9.11
C PRO A 169 14.56 14.62 -9.10
N TYR A 170 14.15 13.73 -10.00
CA TYR A 170 14.92 12.52 -10.27
C TYR A 170 16.26 12.86 -10.92
N LEU A 171 17.34 12.30 -10.38
CA LEU A 171 18.70 12.48 -10.89
C LEU A 171 19.17 11.21 -11.59
N PHE A 172 19.51 11.35 -12.88
CA PHE A 172 20.12 10.26 -13.65
C PHE A 172 21.57 10.05 -13.20
N THR A 173 22.00 8.80 -13.15
CA THR A 173 23.42 8.46 -12.98
C THR A 173 24.20 8.70 -14.27
N GLU A 174 25.51 8.90 -14.16
CA GLU A 174 26.40 9.01 -15.33
C GLU A 174 26.28 7.78 -16.24
N GLN A 175 26.24 6.59 -15.64
CA GLN A 175 26.06 5.33 -16.36
C GLN A 175 24.76 5.28 -17.17
N GLN A 176 23.65 5.81 -16.64
CA GLN A 176 22.39 5.90 -17.40
C GLN A 176 22.53 6.86 -18.59
N ILE A 177 23.14 8.03 -18.38
CA ILE A 177 23.35 9.04 -19.43
C ILE A 177 24.20 8.47 -20.56
N GLU A 178 25.33 7.83 -20.23
CA GLU A 178 26.17 7.13 -21.20
C GLU A 178 25.43 6.01 -21.92
N GLY A 179 24.65 5.22 -21.18
CA GLY A 179 23.86 4.13 -21.73
C GLY A 179 22.84 4.61 -22.76
N PHE A 180 22.18 5.75 -22.50
CA PHE A 180 21.26 6.36 -23.46
C PHE A 180 21.99 6.92 -24.67
N ALA A 181 23.14 7.57 -24.48
CA ALA A 181 23.95 8.09 -25.57
C ALA A 181 24.42 6.96 -26.51
N LYS A 182 24.92 5.84 -25.97
CA LYS A 182 25.32 4.65 -26.74
C LYS A 182 24.15 4.02 -27.53
N GLN A 183 22.93 4.18 -27.04
CA GLN A 183 21.71 3.72 -27.72
C GLN A 183 21.15 4.73 -28.73
N GLY A 184 21.82 5.88 -28.94
CA GLY A 184 21.33 6.94 -29.82
C GLY A 184 20.03 7.58 -29.36
N LYS A 185 19.72 7.52 -28.06
CA LYS A 185 18.48 8.07 -27.50
C LYS A 185 18.59 9.56 -27.23
N ASP A 186 17.50 10.29 -27.46
CA ASP A 186 17.43 11.71 -27.15
C ASP A 186 17.38 11.95 -25.63
N LEU A 187 18.52 12.38 -25.08
CA LEU A 187 18.68 12.70 -23.65
C LEU A 187 17.76 13.84 -23.18
N LYS A 188 17.47 14.83 -24.04
CA LYS A 188 16.59 15.95 -23.69
C LYS A 188 15.16 15.44 -23.53
N GLN A 189 14.70 14.60 -24.47
CA GLN A 189 13.39 13.97 -24.38
C GLN A 189 13.26 13.06 -23.16
N ILE A 190 14.27 12.23 -22.88
CA ILE A 190 14.28 11.34 -21.70
C ILE A 190 14.19 12.14 -20.40
N LYS A 191 14.98 13.21 -20.26
CA LYS A 191 14.96 14.06 -19.07
C LYS A 191 13.61 14.76 -18.91
N ALA A 192 13.04 15.28 -19.98
CA ALA A 192 11.73 15.94 -19.96
C ALA A 192 10.61 14.96 -19.54
N GLU A 193 10.59 13.76 -20.10
CA GLU A 193 9.60 12.75 -19.75
C GLU A 193 9.76 12.29 -18.29
N ARG A 194 10.99 12.06 -17.84
CA ARG A 194 11.24 11.71 -16.44
C ARG A 194 10.80 12.81 -15.48
N ALA A 195 11.06 14.07 -15.81
CA ALA A 195 10.60 15.20 -15.00
C ALA A 195 9.05 15.25 -14.92
N ARG A 196 8.35 15.00 -16.04
CA ARG A 196 6.88 14.94 -16.08
C ARG A 196 6.30 13.84 -15.19
N MET A 197 6.95 12.67 -15.18
CA MET A 197 6.50 11.52 -14.39
C MET A 197 6.89 11.62 -12.90
N THR A 198 7.89 12.42 -12.56
CA THR A 198 8.37 12.56 -11.19
C THR A 198 7.27 13.12 -10.27
N GLY A 199 6.98 12.38 -9.21
CA GLY A 199 5.95 12.70 -8.21
C GLY A 199 4.51 12.63 -8.71
N LEU A 200 4.25 12.07 -9.91
CA LEU A 200 2.89 12.00 -10.44
C LEU A 200 1.96 11.20 -9.52
N HIS A 201 2.40 10.04 -9.03
CA HIS A 201 1.58 9.19 -8.16
C HIS A 201 1.53 9.72 -6.73
N TYR A 202 2.56 10.44 -6.28
CA TYR A 202 2.48 11.25 -5.06
C TYR A 202 1.33 12.26 -5.12
N ARG A 203 1.25 13.06 -6.20
CA ARG A 203 0.18 14.05 -6.40
C ARG A 203 -1.20 13.40 -6.53
N LEU A 204 -1.30 12.28 -7.25
CA LEU A 204 -2.56 11.53 -7.37
C LEU A 204 -3.02 10.96 -6.02
N MET A 205 -2.08 10.49 -5.20
CA MET A 205 -2.35 10.00 -3.85
C MET A 205 -2.90 11.13 -2.97
N ILE A 206 -2.16 12.22 -2.79
CA ILE A 206 -2.59 13.36 -1.96
C ILE A 206 -3.95 13.88 -2.43
N GLY A 207 -4.11 14.11 -3.73
CA GLY A 207 -5.38 14.59 -4.26
C GLY A 207 -6.54 13.60 -4.09
N HIS A 208 -6.30 12.29 -4.02
CA HIS A 208 -7.37 11.34 -3.69
C HIS A 208 -7.76 11.41 -2.22
N VAL A 209 -6.78 11.49 -1.32
CA VAL A 209 -6.99 11.67 0.11
C VAL A 209 -7.84 12.92 0.36
N GLU A 210 -7.43 14.07 -0.15
CA GLU A 210 -8.16 15.33 -0.01
C GLU A 210 -9.59 15.23 -0.54
N ARG A 211 -9.81 14.65 -1.73
CA ARG A 211 -11.15 14.49 -2.31
C ARG A 211 -12.07 13.63 -1.44
N VAL A 212 -11.55 12.55 -0.85
CA VAL A 212 -12.34 11.68 0.04
C VAL A 212 -12.64 12.40 1.35
N LEU A 213 -11.66 13.07 1.94
CA LEU A 213 -11.84 13.81 3.20
C LEU A 213 -12.83 14.98 3.06
N GLN A 214 -12.90 15.62 1.89
CA GLN A 214 -13.87 16.67 1.60
C GLN A 214 -15.32 16.16 1.48
N ASN A 215 -15.53 14.86 1.22
CA ASN A 215 -16.86 14.27 1.05
C ASN A 215 -16.94 12.85 1.63
N ILE A 216 -16.60 12.70 2.91
CA ILE A 216 -16.53 11.40 3.57
C ILE A 216 -17.87 10.65 3.51
N LYS A 217 -19.01 11.36 3.62
CA LYS A 217 -20.36 10.76 3.57
C LYS A 217 -20.63 9.99 2.27
N SER A 218 -19.98 10.34 1.16
CA SER A 218 -20.16 9.58 -0.09
C SER A 218 -19.49 8.20 -0.04
N VAL A 219 -18.57 7.98 0.89
CA VAL A 219 -17.85 6.71 1.08
C VAL A 219 -18.35 5.97 2.32
N TYR A 220 -18.57 6.69 3.42
CA TYR A 220 -19.05 6.16 4.68
C TYR A 220 -20.41 6.84 4.99
N PRO A 221 -21.55 6.24 4.63
CA PRO A 221 -22.86 6.86 4.77
C PRO A 221 -23.22 7.31 6.19
N ASP A 222 -22.84 6.51 7.21
CA ASP A 222 -23.11 6.82 8.61
C ASP A 222 -22.10 7.81 9.24
N TYR A 223 -21.24 8.44 8.43
CA TYR A 223 -20.30 9.44 8.93
C TYR A 223 -21.03 10.66 9.50
N ASN A 224 -20.80 10.93 10.79
CA ASN A 224 -21.31 12.11 11.47
C ASN A 224 -20.24 13.22 11.50
N GLU A 225 -20.47 14.28 10.72
CA GLU A 225 -19.62 15.47 10.66
C GLU A 225 -19.43 16.14 12.03
N GLN A 226 -20.40 16.03 12.94
CA GLN A 226 -20.30 16.60 14.29
C GLN A 226 -19.18 15.94 15.12
N HIS A 227 -18.85 14.68 14.84
CA HIS A 227 -17.77 13.97 15.53
C HIS A 227 -16.41 14.14 14.84
N GLY A 228 -16.38 14.68 13.61
CA GLY A 228 -15.16 14.86 12.84
C GLY A 228 -14.46 13.55 12.46
N TYR A 229 -13.25 13.67 11.92
CA TYR A 229 -12.39 12.54 11.58
C TYR A 229 -10.96 12.79 12.10
N GLU A 230 -10.20 11.71 12.22
CA GLU A 230 -8.79 11.75 12.57
C GLU A 230 -7.99 10.95 11.54
N LEU A 231 -6.92 11.54 11.00
CA LEU A 231 -5.92 10.78 10.24
C LEU A 231 -5.10 9.95 11.22
N ALA A 232 -5.46 8.68 11.35
CA ALA A 232 -4.99 7.78 12.40
C ALA A 232 -3.67 7.09 12.05
N GLY A 233 -3.29 7.07 10.77
CA GLY A 233 -1.99 6.56 10.36
C GLY A 233 -1.90 6.19 8.88
N MET A 234 -0.69 5.88 8.45
CA MET A 234 -0.37 5.49 7.10
C MET A 234 0.43 4.19 7.06
N VAL A 235 0.06 3.29 6.17
CA VAL A 235 0.83 2.10 5.81
C VAL A 235 1.43 2.31 4.43
N TRP A 236 2.76 2.26 4.36
CA TRP A 236 3.52 2.30 3.12
C TRP A 236 4.02 0.89 2.75
N PHE A 237 3.51 0.31 1.66
CA PHE A 237 3.94 -1.00 1.18
C PHE A 237 4.32 -0.98 -0.30
N GLN A 238 5.56 -0.57 -0.54
CA GLN A 238 6.18 -0.41 -1.85
C GLN A 238 7.61 -0.98 -1.81
N GLY A 239 8.32 -1.01 -2.94
CA GLY A 239 9.77 -1.13 -2.94
C GLY A 239 10.33 -2.06 -4.02
N TRP A 240 9.52 -2.99 -4.55
CA TRP A 240 10.01 -3.95 -5.57
C TRP A 240 10.69 -3.25 -6.76
N ASN A 241 10.07 -2.20 -7.32
CA ASN A 241 10.62 -1.54 -8.50
C ASN A 241 11.93 -0.80 -8.20
N ASP A 242 12.07 -0.22 -7.01
CA ASP A 242 13.32 0.38 -6.57
C ASP A 242 14.39 -0.70 -6.36
N MET A 243 14.05 -1.83 -5.72
CA MET A 243 14.97 -2.96 -5.53
C MET A 243 15.51 -3.52 -6.85
N VAL A 244 14.67 -3.64 -7.88
CA VAL A 244 15.08 -4.24 -9.16
C VAL A 244 15.64 -3.24 -10.17
N ASP A 245 15.61 -1.93 -9.89
CA ASP A 245 16.15 -0.90 -10.78
C ASP A 245 17.66 -0.70 -10.57
N ARG A 246 18.47 -1.36 -11.41
CA ARG A 246 19.94 -1.19 -11.43
C ARG A 246 20.38 0.19 -11.93
N GLY A 247 19.54 0.89 -12.70
CA GLY A 247 19.87 2.21 -13.21
C GLY A 247 19.81 3.27 -12.13
N ALA A 248 18.76 3.23 -11.31
CA ALA A 248 18.60 4.10 -10.14
C ALA A 248 19.56 3.71 -8.99
N TYR A 249 19.83 2.41 -8.84
CA TYR A 249 20.68 1.84 -7.78
C TYR A 249 21.79 0.95 -8.38
N PRO A 250 22.87 1.54 -8.92
CA PRO A 250 23.94 0.78 -9.58
C PRO A 250 24.76 -0.09 -8.62
N ASP A 251 24.96 0.36 -7.38
CA ASP A 251 25.72 -0.33 -6.32
C ASP A 251 24.83 -1.16 -5.37
N ARG A 252 23.63 -1.54 -5.81
CA ARG A 252 22.60 -2.21 -4.98
C ARG A 252 23.00 -3.54 -4.33
N ASP A 253 24.11 -4.13 -4.76
CA ASP A 253 24.67 -5.36 -4.21
C ASP A 253 25.75 -5.09 -3.14
N ARG A 254 25.89 -3.84 -2.69
CA ARG A 254 26.85 -3.38 -1.68
C ARG A 254 26.16 -2.67 -0.51
N PRO A 255 26.77 -2.65 0.69
CA PRO A 255 26.30 -1.79 1.78
C PRO A 255 26.19 -0.33 1.32
N GLY A 256 25.11 0.36 1.71
CA GLY A 256 24.83 1.74 1.28
C GLY A 256 24.27 1.88 -0.14
N GLY A 257 24.20 0.80 -0.93
CA GLY A 257 23.73 0.82 -2.33
C GLY A 257 22.29 1.33 -2.53
N TYR A 258 21.52 1.47 -1.45
CA TYR A 258 20.14 1.95 -1.44
C TYR A 258 19.92 3.17 -0.53
N ASP A 259 20.95 3.89 -0.08
CA ASP A 259 20.79 5.03 0.83
C ASP A 259 19.85 6.11 0.25
N ARG A 260 19.88 6.31 -1.07
CA ARG A 260 18.94 7.18 -1.79
C ARG A 260 17.47 6.79 -1.63
N TYR A 261 17.17 5.51 -1.40
CA TYR A 261 15.82 5.07 -1.08
C TYR A 261 15.43 5.53 0.34
N SER A 262 16.30 5.33 1.33
CA SER A 262 16.09 5.78 2.71
C SER A 262 15.85 7.30 2.77
N GLU A 263 16.69 8.07 2.10
CA GLU A 263 16.58 9.52 1.97
C GLU A 263 15.23 9.92 1.36
N ALA A 264 14.87 9.32 0.21
CA ALA A 264 13.61 9.61 -0.46
C ALA A 264 12.38 9.23 0.37
N LEU A 265 12.45 8.14 1.16
CA LEU A 265 11.36 7.72 2.03
C LEU A 265 11.21 8.67 3.22
N GLY A 266 12.32 9.18 3.75
CA GLY A 266 12.31 10.25 4.75
C GLY A 266 11.62 11.52 4.26
N HIS A 267 11.96 11.97 3.04
CA HIS A 267 11.26 13.09 2.40
C HIS A 267 9.78 12.81 2.19
N PHE A 268 9.43 11.61 1.74
CA PHE A 268 8.04 11.20 1.54
C PHE A 268 7.23 11.30 2.82
N ILE A 269 7.74 10.78 3.94
CA ILE A 269 7.06 10.84 5.25
C ILE A 269 6.85 12.30 5.67
N ARG A 270 7.89 13.15 5.60
CA ARG A 270 7.79 14.58 5.97
C ARG A 270 6.79 15.32 5.08
N ASP A 271 6.82 15.07 3.77
CA ASP A 271 5.96 15.74 2.82
C ASP A 271 4.49 15.31 2.97
N VAL A 272 4.20 14.02 3.19
CA VAL A 272 2.83 13.56 3.48
C VAL A 272 2.29 14.24 4.73
N ARG A 273 3.06 14.28 5.82
CA ARG A 273 2.68 14.94 7.06
C ARG A 273 2.38 16.43 6.85
N ARG A 274 3.24 17.12 6.11
CA ARG A 274 3.03 18.54 5.77
C ARG A 274 1.78 18.73 4.91
N ASP A 275 1.67 18.01 3.80
CA ASP A 275 0.64 18.24 2.78
C ASP A 275 -0.75 17.85 3.31
N LEU A 276 -0.83 16.90 4.26
CA LEU A 276 -2.07 16.54 4.95
C LEU A 276 -2.27 17.26 6.29
N SER A 277 -1.39 18.21 6.65
CA SER A 277 -1.43 18.94 7.93
C SER A 277 -1.52 18.04 9.16
N ALA A 278 -0.80 16.91 9.14
CA ALA A 278 -0.77 15.89 10.18
C ALA A 278 0.69 15.63 10.61
N PRO A 279 1.31 16.54 11.39
CA PRO A 279 2.74 16.48 11.73
C PRO A 279 3.15 15.20 12.49
N ASP A 280 2.21 14.62 13.24
CA ASP A 280 2.45 13.42 14.05
C ASP A 280 1.82 12.16 13.45
N LEU A 281 1.43 12.16 12.17
CA LEU A 281 0.79 11.01 11.53
C LEU A 281 1.67 9.75 11.69
N PRO A 282 1.16 8.68 12.33
CA PRO A 282 1.85 7.40 12.45
C PRO A 282 2.16 6.77 11.10
N PHE A 283 3.36 6.20 10.94
CA PHE A 283 3.75 5.49 9.73
C PHE A 283 4.19 4.05 10.03
N VAL A 284 3.60 3.11 9.30
CA VAL A 284 4.07 1.72 9.23
C VAL A 284 4.71 1.50 7.87
N ILE A 285 6.00 1.16 7.87
CA ILE A 285 6.76 0.80 6.67
C ILE A 285 6.73 -0.72 6.52
N GLY A 286 6.02 -1.21 5.49
CA GLY A 286 6.09 -2.61 5.09
C GLY A 286 7.40 -2.88 4.35
N VAL A 287 8.39 -3.45 5.04
CA VAL A 287 9.68 -3.84 4.47
C VAL A 287 9.48 -5.05 3.57
N ILE A 288 9.94 -5.00 2.31
CA ILE A 288 9.65 -6.03 1.31
C ILE A 288 10.24 -7.39 1.68
N GLY A 289 9.38 -8.40 1.82
CA GLY A 289 9.72 -9.73 2.31
C GLY A 289 9.88 -10.80 1.23
N VAL A 290 9.87 -10.42 -0.06
CA VAL A 290 9.89 -11.39 -1.16
C VAL A 290 11.07 -12.35 -1.03
N GLY A 291 10.78 -13.64 -1.13
CA GLY A 291 11.76 -14.73 -0.97
C GLY A 291 12.01 -15.15 0.47
N GLY A 292 11.45 -14.47 1.47
CA GLY A 292 11.60 -14.80 2.88
C GLY A 292 12.92 -14.35 3.50
N PRO A 293 13.25 -14.81 4.72
CA PRO A 293 14.45 -14.41 5.43
C PRO A 293 15.71 -14.87 4.68
N VAL A 294 16.66 -13.96 4.46
CA VAL A 294 17.89 -14.24 3.67
C VAL A 294 18.71 -15.39 4.26
N LYS A 295 18.70 -15.54 5.59
CA LYS A 295 19.35 -16.65 6.30
C LYS A 295 18.84 -18.04 5.88
N ASN A 296 17.64 -18.12 5.32
CA ASN A 296 17.00 -19.37 4.89
C ASN A 296 17.15 -19.63 3.37
N TYR A 297 17.96 -18.84 2.65
CA TYR A 297 18.06 -18.96 1.19
C TYR A 297 18.77 -20.23 0.75
N GLY A 298 18.10 -20.95 -0.16
CA GLY A 298 18.69 -22.06 -0.90
C GLY A 298 19.74 -21.59 -1.91
N ALA A 299 20.47 -22.54 -2.51
CA ALA A 299 21.57 -22.26 -3.43
C ALA A 299 21.18 -21.30 -4.58
N ALA A 300 19.99 -21.49 -5.18
CA ALA A 300 19.50 -20.64 -6.27
C ALA A 300 19.18 -19.20 -5.85
N GLN A 301 18.83 -18.98 -4.57
CA GLN A 301 18.45 -17.68 -4.03
C GLN A 301 19.65 -16.89 -3.48
N LYS A 302 20.76 -17.55 -3.14
CA LYS A 302 21.96 -16.90 -2.55
C LYS A 302 22.49 -15.72 -3.36
N ARG A 303 22.36 -15.76 -4.69
CA ARG A 303 22.76 -14.63 -5.56
C ARG A 303 21.98 -13.33 -5.32
N TYR A 304 20.83 -13.40 -4.67
CA TYR A 304 19.98 -12.25 -4.34
C TYR A 304 20.12 -11.81 -2.88
N ALA A 305 20.86 -12.55 -2.05
CA ALA A 305 20.95 -12.33 -0.61
C ALA A 305 21.37 -10.89 -0.26
N GLY A 306 22.46 -10.40 -0.88
CA GLY A 306 22.93 -9.03 -0.68
C GLY A 306 21.88 -7.99 -1.10
N ILE A 307 21.37 -8.11 -2.33
CA ILE A 307 20.37 -7.18 -2.88
C ILE A 307 19.14 -7.08 -1.97
N HIS A 308 18.60 -8.21 -1.52
CA HIS A 308 17.43 -8.23 -0.64
C HIS A 308 17.76 -7.68 0.74
N GLN A 309 18.87 -8.10 1.36
CA GLN A 309 19.25 -7.62 2.69
C GLN A 309 19.50 -6.12 2.70
N TYR A 310 20.30 -5.60 1.76
CA TYR A 310 20.62 -4.16 1.71
C TYR A 310 19.39 -3.32 1.40
N PHE A 311 18.50 -3.79 0.52
CA PHE A 311 17.26 -3.05 0.26
C PHE A 311 16.34 -3.03 1.48
N ARG A 312 16.16 -4.16 2.17
CA ARG A 312 15.35 -4.23 3.40
C ARG A 312 15.89 -3.33 4.49
N SER A 313 17.21 -3.30 4.66
CA SER A 313 17.87 -2.37 5.60
C SER A 313 17.60 -0.91 5.23
N ALA A 314 17.68 -0.54 3.95
CA ALA A 314 17.36 0.82 3.50
C ALA A 314 15.87 1.19 3.68
N MET A 315 14.96 0.24 3.45
CA MET A 315 13.54 0.45 3.73
C MET A 315 13.27 0.70 5.21
N ALA A 316 13.94 -0.03 6.10
CA ALA A 316 13.73 0.07 7.55
C ALA A 316 14.43 1.28 8.19
N ALA A 317 15.49 1.81 7.56
CA ALA A 317 16.34 2.84 8.13
C ALA A 317 15.60 4.09 8.63
N PRO A 318 14.59 4.64 7.92
CA PRO A 318 13.86 5.80 8.44
C PRO A 318 13.23 5.58 9.82
N ALA A 319 12.74 4.37 10.12
CA ALA A 319 12.14 4.09 11.43
C ALA A 319 13.15 4.17 12.60
N THR A 320 14.45 4.23 12.32
CA THR A 320 15.50 4.36 13.34
C THR A 320 16.03 5.80 13.46
N TRP A 321 15.50 6.76 12.69
CA TRP A 321 15.94 8.15 12.77
C TRP A 321 15.34 8.84 14.00
N PRO A 322 16.11 9.67 14.74
CA PRO A 322 15.64 10.28 15.97
C PRO A 322 14.33 11.09 15.84
N GLU A 323 14.11 11.75 14.70
CA GLU A 323 12.89 12.53 14.44
C GLU A 323 11.63 11.66 14.23
N PHE A 324 11.80 10.35 14.05
CA PHE A 324 10.76 9.40 13.73
C PHE A 324 10.53 8.37 14.85
N ASP A 325 11.28 8.47 15.94
CA ASP A 325 11.15 7.60 17.11
C ASP A 325 9.73 7.65 17.69
N GLY A 326 9.20 6.48 18.05
CA GLY A 326 7.83 6.32 18.56
C GLY A 326 6.68 6.62 17.58
N ASN A 327 6.97 7.08 16.35
CA ASN A 327 5.94 7.50 15.39
C ASN A 327 6.07 6.78 14.03
N VAL A 328 7.24 6.23 13.71
CA VAL A 328 7.46 5.41 12.51
C VAL A 328 7.95 4.02 12.93
N SER A 329 7.33 2.98 12.38
CA SER A 329 7.70 1.58 12.64
C SER A 329 7.92 0.82 11.34
N SER A 330 8.63 -0.30 11.43
CA SER A 330 8.87 -1.20 10.29
C SER A 330 8.30 -2.59 10.56
N VAL A 331 7.56 -3.12 9.59
CA VAL A 331 7.07 -4.51 9.61
C VAL A 331 7.88 -5.31 8.59
N LEU A 332 8.69 -6.25 9.09
CA LEU A 332 9.52 -7.13 8.29
C LEU A 332 8.68 -8.24 7.68
N THR A 333 8.16 -8.01 6.48
CA THR A 333 7.19 -8.93 5.86
C THR A 333 7.82 -10.27 5.42
N GLU A 334 9.15 -10.39 5.43
CA GLU A 334 9.84 -11.68 5.24
C GLU A 334 9.49 -12.70 6.31
N ASN A 335 9.10 -12.25 7.51
CA ASN A 335 8.74 -13.12 8.62
C ASN A 335 7.40 -13.85 8.40
N TYR A 336 6.60 -13.37 7.44
CA TYR A 336 5.33 -14.02 7.04
C TYR A 336 5.48 -14.88 5.79
N TRP A 337 6.69 -15.00 5.24
CA TRP A 337 6.93 -15.75 4.02
C TRP A 337 6.77 -17.25 4.23
N ASP A 338 6.10 -17.92 3.29
CA ASP A 338 5.89 -19.35 3.34
C ASP A 338 7.09 -20.11 2.75
N MET A 339 7.96 -20.60 3.64
CA MET A 339 9.14 -21.38 3.25
C MET A 339 8.77 -22.79 2.76
N GLU A 340 7.62 -23.36 3.14
CA GLU A 340 7.13 -24.64 2.60
C GLU A 340 6.82 -24.47 1.12
N LEU A 341 6.06 -23.42 0.75
CA LEU A 341 5.79 -23.11 -0.65
C LEU A 341 7.06 -22.84 -1.46
N THR A 342 8.07 -22.23 -0.84
CA THR A 342 9.37 -22.01 -1.48
C THR A 342 10.04 -23.36 -1.84
N ALA A 343 10.12 -24.28 -0.87
CA ALA A 343 10.71 -25.60 -1.09
C ALA A 343 9.92 -26.43 -2.13
N LEU A 344 8.59 -26.41 -2.06
CA LEU A 344 7.73 -27.14 -2.97
C LEU A 344 7.82 -26.60 -4.41
N ARG A 345 7.90 -25.29 -4.59
CA ARG A 345 8.06 -24.68 -5.92
C ARG A 345 9.43 -24.98 -6.52
N ALA A 346 10.49 -25.05 -5.71
CA ALA A 346 11.80 -25.48 -6.18
C ALA A 346 11.75 -26.92 -6.73
N ARG A 347 11.10 -27.85 -6.01
CA ARG A 347 10.87 -29.23 -6.48
C ARG A 347 9.98 -29.29 -7.73
N ASP A 348 8.95 -28.45 -7.83
CA ASP A 348 8.09 -28.43 -9.03
C ASP A 348 8.87 -27.88 -10.24
N ALA A 349 9.79 -26.92 -10.02
CA ALA A 349 10.70 -26.45 -11.06
C ALA A 349 11.68 -27.54 -11.53
N GLU A 350 12.22 -28.35 -10.62
CA GLU A 350 13.04 -29.53 -10.98
C GLU A 350 12.25 -30.55 -11.80
N LEU A 351 11.01 -30.85 -11.40
CA LEU A 351 10.12 -31.71 -12.16
C LEU A 351 9.89 -31.16 -13.57
N ASN A 352 9.62 -29.85 -13.68
CA ASN A 352 9.42 -29.20 -14.97
C ASN A 352 10.68 -29.24 -15.85
N GLN A 353 11.87 -29.12 -15.25
CA GLN A 353 13.14 -29.27 -15.96
C GLN A 353 13.35 -30.71 -16.47
N LYS A 354 13.09 -31.72 -15.63
CA LYS A 354 13.15 -33.14 -16.04
C LYS A 354 12.17 -33.42 -17.19
N MET A 355 10.92 -32.94 -17.08
CA MET A 355 9.93 -33.07 -18.16
C MET A 355 10.40 -32.41 -19.45
N LYS A 356 11.01 -31.22 -19.38
CA LYS A 356 11.55 -30.54 -20.56
C LYS A 356 12.68 -31.35 -21.23
N GLN A 357 13.55 -31.97 -20.44
CA GLN A 357 14.62 -32.84 -20.97
C GLN A 357 14.05 -34.09 -21.63
N LEU A 358 13.09 -34.77 -20.99
CA LEU A 358 12.45 -35.96 -21.56
C LEU A 358 11.71 -35.67 -22.87
N VAL A 359 10.98 -34.54 -22.95
CA VAL A 359 10.30 -34.11 -24.18
C VAL A 359 11.28 -33.67 -25.27
N SER A 360 12.42 -33.08 -24.90
CA SER A 360 13.46 -32.74 -25.87
C SER A 360 14.17 -33.99 -26.43
N ASN A 361 14.25 -35.06 -25.64
CA ASN A 361 14.95 -36.29 -26.01
C ASN A 361 14.04 -37.34 -26.66
N GLY A 362 12.73 -37.21 -26.54
CA GLY A 362 11.75 -38.10 -27.15
C GLY A 362 10.62 -37.31 -27.80
N ASN A 363 10.28 -37.63 -29.05
CA ASN A 363 9.12 -37.08 -29.75
C ASN A 363 7.82 -37.62 -29.14
N LEU A 364 7.54 -37.24 -27.89
CA LEU A 364 6.45 -37.76 -27.07
C LEU A 364 5.13 -37.06 -27.39
N GLN A 365 4.06 -37.83 -27.54
CA GLN A 365 2.73 -37.28 -27.73
C GLN A 365 2.22 -36.60 -26.45
N LYS A 366 1.34 -35.60 -26.58
CA LYS A 366 0.82 -34.83 -25.43
C LYS A 366 0.24 -35.69 -24.30
N LYS A 367 -0.45 -36.79 -24.65
CA LYS A 367 -1.05 -37.72 -23.67
C LYS A 367 0.01 -38.47 -22.86
N GLU A 368 1.11 -38.87 -23.51
CA GLU A 368 2.24 -39.52 -22.85
C GLU A 368 2.97 -38.55 -21.92
N GLN A 369 3.17 -37.30 -22.37
CA GLN A 369 3.74 -36.24 -21.54
C GLN A 369 2.92 -36.01 -20.27
N GLN A 370 1.59 -35.99 -20.38
CA GLN A 370 0.70 -35.82 -19.24
C GLN A 370 0.80 -36.99 -18.26
N SER A 371 0.73 -38.24 -18.75
CA SER A 371 0.83 -39.43 -17.90
C SER A 371 2.19 -39.52 -17.20
N MET A 372 3.29 -39.21 -17.89
CA MET A 372 4.62 -39.14 -17.28
C MET A 372 4.72 -38.05 -16.23
N ARG A 373 4.13 -36.87 -16.49
CA ARG A 373 4.12 -35.78 -15.51
C ARG A 373 3.37 -36.17 -14.24
N GLU A 374 2.23 -36.84 -14.38
CA GLU A 374 1.44 -37.35 -13.26
C GLU A 374 2.22 -38.39 -12.45
N LYS A 375 2.89 -39.32 -13.12
CA LYS A 375 3.77 -40.31 -12.48
C LYS A 375 4.91 -39.65 -11.72
N LEU A 376 5.66 -38.76 -12.37
CA LEU A 376 6.75 -38.02 -11.71
C LEU A 376 6.24 -37.16 -10.55
N ARG A 377 5.04 -36.56 -10.65
CA ARG A 377 4.44 -35.83 -9.53
C ARG A 377 4.14 -36.76 -8.36
N ALA A 378 3.55 -37.93 -8.60
CA ALA A 378 3.26 -38.90 -7.55
C ALA A 378 4.53 -39.48 -6.90
N GLU A 379 5.62 -39.61 -7.66
CA GLU A 379 6.94 -40.03 -7.14
C GLU A 379 7.63 -38.91 -6.35
N MET A 380 7.52 -37.66 -6.82
CA MET A 380 8.23 -36.52 -6.25
C MET A 380 7.49 -35.83 -5.12
N PHE A 381 6.18 -36.02 -4.94
CA PHE A 381 5.38 -35.27 -3.95
C PHE A 381 4.38 -36.16 -3.23
N THR A 382 4.14 -35.85 -1.95
CA THR A 382 2.99 -36.40 -1.22
C THR A 382 1.70 -35.71 -1.65
N LYS A 383 0.56 -36.34 -1.36
CA LYS A 383 -0.77 -35.73 -1.60
C LYS A 383 -0.92 -34.37 -0.90
N ARG A 384 -0.47 -34.27 0.36
CA ARG A 384 -0.55 -33.04 1.15
C ARG A 384 0.26 -31.89 0.55
N GLU A 385 1.44 -32.20 0.02
CA GLU A 385 2.32 -31.22 -0.64
C GLU A 385 1.73 -30.71 -1.97
N LEU A 386 1.13 -31.61 -2.76
CA LEU A 386 0.41 -31.22 -3.98
C LEU A 386 -0.79 -30.31 -3.65
N GLU A 387 -1.52 -30.62 -2.59
CA GLU A 387 -2.59 -29.75 -2.08
C GLU A 387 -2.03 -28.40 -1.59
N THR A 388 -0.88 -28.37 -0.88
CA THR A 388 -0.21 -27.11 -0.49
C THR A 388 0.08 -26.24 -1.72
N LEU A 389 0.66 -26.81 -2.78
CA LEU A 389 0.99 -26.07 -4.00
C LEU A 389 -0.25 -25.56 -4.72
N GLN A 390 -1.28 -26.39 -4.85
CA GLN A 390 -2.52 -26.05 -5.53
C GLN A 390 -3.29 -24.93 -4.80
N LYS A 391 -3.35 -25.01 -3.47
CA LYS A 391 -4.13 -24.09 -2.63
C LYS A 391 -3.32 -22.88 -2.18
N GLY A 392 -1.99 -22.96 -2.12
CA GLY A 392 -1.15 -21.90 -1.55
C GLY A 392 -0.64 -20.87 -2.54
N VAL A 393 -0.70 -21.13 -3.86
CA VAL A 393 -0.10 -20.28 -4.89
C VAL A 393 -1.12 -19.87 -5.94
N SER A 394 -1.25 -18.56 -6.17
CA SER A 394 -2.04 -18.01 -7.28
C SER A 394 -1.28 -16.99 -8.15
N ASN A 395 -0.03 -16.68 -7.81
CA ASN A 395 0.79 -15.72 -8.52
C ASN A 395 2.29 -16.01 -8.35
N GLN A 396 3.14 -15.17 -8.94
CA GLN A 396 4.60 -15.24 -8.84
C GLN A 396 5.13 -14.66 -7.53
N GLU A 397 6.41 -14.90 -7.25
CA GLU A 397 7.07 -14.54 -5.97
C GLU A 397 7.06 -13.03 -5.71
N TYR A 398 7.24 -12.21 -6.74
CA TYR A 398 7.22 -10.76 -6.62
C TYR A 398 5.86 -10.21 -6.13
N HIS A 399 4.82 -11.05 -6.17
CA HIS A 399 3.47 -10.82 -5.63
C HIS A 399 3.15 -11.73 -4.42
N TYR A 400 4.16 -12.11 -3.62
CA TYR A 400 4.01 -12.98 -2.46
C TYR A 400 3.27 -14.29 -2.80
N LEU A 401 3.60 -14.86 -3.97
CA LEU A 401 3.00 -16.09 -4.52
C LEU A 401 1.49 -15.97 -4.78
N GLY A 402 0.89 -14.79 -4.65
CA GLY A 402 -0.57 -14.64 -4.57
C GLY A 402 -1.18 -15.41 -3.39
N SER A 403 -0.38 -15.71 -2.35
CA SER A 403 -0.82 -16.51 -1.22
C SER A 403 -1.59 -15.65 -0.22
N ALA A 404 -2.85 -15.98 0.04
CA ALA A 404 -3.62 -15.34 1.09
C ALA A 404 -3.03 -15.62 2.48
N LYS A 405 -2.38 -16.77 2.70
CA LYS A 405 -1.69 -17.05 3.98
C LYS A 405 -0.58 -16.04 4.26
N ILE A 406 0.19 -15.64 3.25
CA ILE A 406 1.24 -14.64 3.41
C ILE A 406 0.61 -13.25 3.54
N MET A 407 -0.28 -12.87 2.62
CA MET A 407 -0.86 -11.52 2.57
C MET A 407 -1.73 -11.18 3.78
N ALA A 408 -2.52 -12.14 4.26
CA ALA A 408 -3.36 -11.98 5.44
C ALA A 408 -2.51 -11.67 6.68
N GLN A 409 -1.41 -12.39 6.87
CA GLN A 409 -0.48 -12.16 7.98
C GLN A 409 0.22 -10.81 7.86
N ILE A 410 0.58 -10.37 6.66
CA ILE A 410 1.12 -9.03 6.40
C ILE A 410 0.12 -7.95 6.85
N GLY A 411 -1.15 -8.05 6.42
CA GLY A 411 -2.17 -7.08 6.84
C GLY A 411 -2.42 -7.07 8.34
N ARG A 412 -2.38 -8.25 9.00
CA ARG A 412 -2.42 -8.36 10.47
C ARG A 412 -1.20 -7.66 11.11
N GLY A 413 0.00 -7.92 10.61
CA GLY A 413 1.23 -7.29 11.12
C GLY A 413 1.22 -5.77 10.97
N PHE A 414 0.67 -5.25 9.88
CA PHE A 414 0.48 -3.80 9.72
C PHE A 414 -0.51 -3.23 10.74
N ALA A 415 -1.61 -3.93 11.02
CA ALA A 415 -2.58 -3.49 12.02
C ALA A 415 -2.00 -3.53 13.44
N GLU A 416 -1.27 -4.60 13.79
CA GLU A 416 -0.60 -4.74 15.09
C GLU A 416 0.44 -3.63 15.31
N SER A 417 1.27 -3.35 14.29
CA SER A 417 2.26 -2.27 14.33
C SER A 417 1.61 -0.89 14.42
N MET A 418 0.50 -0.67 13.69
CA MET A 418 -0.24 0.58 13.75
C MET A 418 -0.88 0.78 15.13
N ALA A 419 -1.52 -0.25 15.68
CA ALA A 419 -2.10 -0.22 17.02
C ALA A 419 -1.05 0.09 18.10
N GLN A 420 0.18 -0.43 17.96
CA GLN A 420 1.27 -0.09 18.87
C GLN A 420 1.66 1.39 18.79
N LEU A 421 1.77 1.96 17.58
CA LEU A 421 2.07 3.39 17.39
C LEU A 421 0.95 4.30 17.91
N MET A 422 -0.30 3.88 17.80
CA MET A 422 -1.44 4.64 18.31
C MET A 422 -1.54 4.62 19.85
N GLY A 423 -0.84 3.71 20.52
CA GLY A 423 -0.95 3.49 21.96
C GLY A 423 -2.26 2.79 22.37
N PRO A 424 -2.48 2.60 23.68
CA PRO A 424 -3.68 1.94 24.17
C PRO A 424 -4.94 2.74 23.78
N SER A 425 -5.91 2.05 23.16
CA SER A 425 -7.23 2.61 22.91
C SER A 425 -7.84 3.06 24.23
N SER A 426 -8.10 4.37 24.38
CA SER A 426 -8.85 4.89 25.52
C SER A 426 -10.28 4.34 25.41
N ASN A 427 -10.61 3.32 26.19
CA ASN A 427 -11.97 2.81 26.34
C ASN A 427 -12.76 3.68 27.30
#